data_AF-A0A2W5HHQ3-F1
#
_entry.id   AF-A0A2W5HHQ3-F1
#
_cell.length_a   1.000
_cell.length_b   1.000
_cell.length_c   1.000
_cell.angle_alpha   90.00
_cell.angle_beta   90.00
_cell.angle_gamma   90.00
#
_symmetry.space_group_name_H-M   'P 1'
#
loop_
_entity.id
_entity.type
_entity.pdbx_description
1 polymer ?
#
loop_
_entity_poly.entity_id
_entity_poly.type
_entity_poly.pdbx_seq_one_letter_code
_entity_poly.pdbx_strand_id
1 'polypeptide(L)'
;MLVELDAAKLISPIVHDLHTGGATPVVAIERALEAHIFQCFQNSLVSRLIKPPRVRLHESYFKERFANLKSLAKSGYETWYTEVCCATATGDKIEGLEVSADGIDLLPIDYGFGVSKTIKEKTSTLKRQINHTYTINHLRLGKGLFEEISDTLLSSKTALPQPLIANFTPGPDIMGNRVVSYDDIVTGARTFCECARGFHTTLHDRATEIMPQYAPGSWPEIVASMFDDVTYKSGICHLCIAKEKGAEEAVRYYGISIETYFPGFMDQIVHDLGVDEKTARREVMHILNLNRWVRESALYGVIRELFPDQRVLREASPDWLGRMRIDIFLPELKLAIEHQGEQHYRPIPMFGGEEAHARVVERDTLKRKLCLENGVSVIDVRFDATITKSAIKQRLGKFLS
;
A
#
# COMPACT_ATOMS: atom_id res chain seq x y z
N MET A 1 3.16 32.10 -8.58
CA MET A 1 1.97 31.21 -8.68
C MET A 1 1.91 30.41 -7.41
N LEU A 2 0.72 30.15 -6.88
CA LEU A 2 0.56 29.48 -5.59
C LEU A 2 -0.09 28.09 -5.75
N VAL A 3 0.48 27.11 -5.06
CA VAL A 3 -0.11 25.78 -4.85
C VAL A 3 -0.36 25.65 -3.36
N GLU A 4 -1.62 25.42 -2.98
CA GLU A 4 -2.01 25.32 -1.57
C GLU A 4 -2.32 23.86 -1.24
N LEU A 5 -1.58 23.29 -0.28
CA LEU A 5 -1.86 21.97 0.28
C LEU A 5 -2.70 22.13 1.56
N ASP A 6 -3.50 21.13 1.89
CA ASP A 6 -4.49 21.21 2.98
C ASP A 6 -4.69 19.80 3.55
N ALA A 7 -4.31 19.61 4.81
CA ALA A 7 -4.43 18.33 5.50
C ALA A 7 -5.88 17.86 5.64
N ALA A 8 -6.86 18.78 5.78
CA ALA A 8 -8.26 18.42 5.95
C ALA A 8 -8.81 17.69 4.71
N LYS A 9 -8.25 17.95 3.52
CA LYS A 9 -8.61 17.24 2.28
C LYS A 9 -8.17 15.79 2.24
N LEU A 10 -7.28 15.37 3.14
CA LEU A 10 -6.80 13.98 3.21
C LEU A 10 -7.74 13.06 3.98
N ILE A 11 -8.55 13.60 4.90
CA ILE A 11 -9.36 12.81 5.84
C ILE A 11 -10.36 11.91 5.11
N SER A 12 -11.23 12.50 4.27
CA SER A 12 -12.27 11.74 3.58
C SER A 12 -11.70 10.66 2.64
N PRO A 13 -10.66 10.93 1.81
CA PRO A 13 -10.01 9.89 1.02
C PRO A 13 -9.37 8.78 1.86
N ILE A 14 -8.71 9.11 2.97
CA ILE A 14 -8.11 8.10 3.85
C ILE A 14 -9.19 7.21 4.47
N VAL A 15 -10.24 7.81 5.04
CA VAL A 15 -11.37 7.09 5.62
C VAL A 15 -12.04 6.20 4.57
N HIS A 16 -12.21 6.68 3.34
CA HIS A 16 -12.75 5.89 2.24
C HIS A 16 -11.86 4.69 1.90
N ASP A 17 -10.54 4.89 1.75
CA ASP A 17 -9.63 3.78 1.41
C ASP A 17 -9.56 2.74 2.54
N LEU A 18 -9.62 3.16 3.81
CA LEU A 18 -9.67 2.25 4.97
C LEU A 18 -10.95 1.40 5.03
N HIS A 19 -12.05 1.84 4.41
CA HIS A 19 -13.25 1.02 4.23
C HIS A 19 -13.14 0.01 3.09
N THR A 20 -11.99 -0.04 2.42
CA THR A 20 -11.68 -1.04 1.41
C THR A 20 -10.68 -2.04 1.98
N GLY A 21 -11.07 -3.32 1.98
CA GLY A 21 -10.25 -4.40 2.53
C GLY A 21 -8.81 -4.37 2.03
N GLY A 22 -7.88 -4.68 2.92
CA GLY A 22 -6.44 -4.66 2.66
C GLY A 22 -5.74 -3.31 2.70
N ALA A 23 -6.46 -2.20 2.92
CA ALA A 23 -5.82 -0.91 3.16
C ALA A 23 -5.15 -0.88 4.54
N THR A 24 -3.89 -0.44 4.58
CA THR A 24 -3.24 -0.01 5.83
C THR A 24 -3.32 1.52 5.94
N PRO A 25 -3.30 2.08 7.16
CA PRO A 25 -3.28 3.54 7.35
C PRO A 25 -2.19 4.23 6.54
N VAL A 26 -0.97 3.69 6.55
CA VAL A 26 0.17 4.27 5.84
C VAL A 26 -0.05 4.31 4.32
N VAL A 27 -0.56 3.22 3.73
CA VAL A 27 -0.85 3.18 2.28
C VAL A 27 -1.99 4.14 1.91
N ALA A 28 -3.03 4.20 2.75
CA ALA A 28 -4.16 5.13 2.55
C ALA A 28 -3.70 6.59 2.60
N ILE A 29 -2.82 6.94 3.55
CA ILE A 29 -2.19 8.26 3.67
C ILE A 29 -1.40 8.61 2.43
N GLU A 30 -0.53 7.72 1.97
CA GLU A 30 0.32 7.95 0.80
C GLU A 30 -0.50 8.17 -0.47
N ARG A 31 -1.54 7.36 -0.68
CA ARG A 31 -2.46 7.52 -1.82
C ARG A 31 -3.24 8.83 -1.76
N ALA A 32 -3.78 9.18 -0.60
CA ALA A 32 -4.51 10.42 -0.40
C ALA A 32 -3.60 11.64 -0.61
N LEU A 33 -2.37 11.58 -0.10
CA LEU A 33 -1.38 12.64 -0.24
C LEU A 33 -0.92 12.79 -1.70
N GLU A 34 -0.66 11.68 -2.41
CA GLU A 34 -0.32 11.69 -3.84
C GLU A 34 -1.44 12.35 -4.65
N ALA A 35 -2.69 11.93 -4.42
CA ALA A 35 -3.86 12.45 -5.10
C ALA A 35 -4.09 13.94 -4.82
N HIS A 36 -3.92 14.37 -3.57
CA HIS A 36 -4.08 15.76 -3.16
C HIS A 36 -3.04 16.67 -3.81
N ILE A 37 -1.75 16.30 -3.72
CA ILE A 37 -0.67 17.05 -4.35
C ILE A 37 -0.89 17.13 -5.86
N PHE A 38 -1.27 16.01 -6.50
CA PHE A 38 -1.60 15.98 -7.92
C PHE A 38 -2.69 17.00 -8.25
N GLN A 39 -3.78 16.99 -7.50
CA GLN A 39 -4.93 17.85 -7.75
C GLN A 39 -4.58 19.33 -7.59
N CYS A 40 -3.82 19.69 -6.55
CA CYS A 40 -3.41 21.08 -6.33
C CYS A 40 -2.50 21.58 -7.45
N PHE A 41 -1.50 20.81 -7.87
CA PHE A 41 -0.63 21.18 -8.99
C PHE A 41 -1.38 21.23 -10.32
N GLN A 42 -2.26 20.25 -10.58
CA GLN A 42 -3.08 20.22 -11.77
C GLN A 42 -3.96 21.48 -11.83
N ASN A 43 -4.67 21.82 -10.76
CA ASN A 43 -5.56 22.98 -10.71
C ASN A 43 -4.81 24.29 -10.89
N SER A 44 -3.67 24.46 -10.22
CA SER A 44 -2.90 25.71 -10.29
C SER A 44 -2.19 25.91 -11.63
N LEU A 45 -1.88 24.84 -12.37
CA LEU A 45 -1.03 24.90 -13.56
C LEU A 45 -1.70 24.44 -14.85
N VAL A 46 -2.95 23.96 -14.82
CA VAL A 46 -3.64 23.34 -15.98
C VAL A 46 -3.54 24.13 -17.28
N SER A 47 -3.60 25.47 -17.22
CA SER A 47 -3.55 26.34 -18.40
C SER A 47 -2.18 26.37 -19.10
N ARG A 48 -1.13 25.92 -18.43
CA ARG A 48 0.27 25.93 -18.91
C ARG A 48 0.80 24.53 -19.21
N LEU A 49 0.20 23.52 -18.59
CA LEU A 49 0.63 22.14 -18.73
C LEU A 49 0.24 21.57 -20.09
N ILE A 50 1.20 20.93 -20.77
CA ILE A 50 0.92 20.17 -22.00
C ILE A 50 0.53 18.72 -21.72
N LYS A 51 0.69 18.27 -20.47
CA LYS A 51 0.26 16.96 -19.94
C LYS A 51 0.08 17.05 -18.42
N PRO A 52 -0.76 16.17 -17.82
CA PRO A 52 -0.97 16.17 -16.37
C PRO A 52 0.35 16.05 -15.58
N PRO A 53 0.43 16.65 -14.38
CA PRO A 53 1.60 16.53 -13.54
C PRO A 53 1.73 15.09 -13.03
N ARG A 54 2.95 14.72 -12.65
CA ARG A 54 3.23 13.41 -12.06
C ARG A 54 3.80 13.60 -10.67
N VAL A 55 3.15 13.01 -9.68
CA VAL A 55 3.63 13.00 -8.30
C VAL A 55 4.38 11.70 -8.05
N ARG A 56 5.46 11.76 -7.28
CA ARG A 56 6.21 10.59 -6.81
C ARG A 56 6.49 10.72 -5.33
N LEU A 57 5.91 9.82 -4.55
CA LEU A 57 6.33 9.55 -3.18
C LEU A 57 7.29 8.36 -3.15
N HIS A 58 8.18 8.37 -2.17
CA HIS A 58 9.15 7.31 -1.95
C HIS A 58 8.79 6.54 -0.68
N GLU A 59 8.20 5.35 -0.85
CA GLU A 59 7.72 4.49 0.24
C GLU A 59 8.83 4.08 1.23
N SER A 60 10.10 4.15 0.81
CA SER A 60 11.25 3.74 1.61
C SER A 60 11.56 4.66 2.80
N TYR A 61 11.00 5.86 2.83
CA TYR A 61 11.28 6.83 3.89
C TYR A 61 10.53 6.54 5.19
N PHE A 62 9.26 6.20 5.10
CA PHE A 62 8.47 5.84 6.29
C PHE A 62 8.59 4.35 6.55
N LYS A 63 9.35 3.96 7.58
CA LYS A 63 9.71 2.55 7.85
C LYS A 63 8.60 1.74 8.51
N GLU A 64 7.74 2.38 9.31
CA GLU A 64 6.67 1.71 10.06
C GLU A 64 5.46 1.41 9.16
N ARG A 65 5.63 0.57 8.14
CA ARG A 65 4.62 0.30 7.08
C ARG A 65 3.28 -0.22 7.60
N PHE A 66 3.28 -0.79 8.80
CA PHE A 66 2.10 -1.35 9.48
C PHE A 66 1.67 -0.51 10.70
N ALA A 67 2.04 0.77 10.77
CA ALA A 67 1.58 1.65 11.82
C ALA A 67 0.04 1.76 11.80
N ASN A 68 -0.58 1.58 12.97
CA ASN A 68 -1.99 1.86 13.21
C ASN A 68 -2.21 3.37 13.52
N LEU A 69 -3.47 3.81 13.51
CA LEU A 69 -3.81 5.22 13.71
C LEU A 69 -3.41 5.73 15.10
N LYS A 70 -3.51 4.90 16.15
CA LYS A 70 -3.04 5.27 17.50
C LYS A 70 -1.54 5.51 17.56
N SER A 71 -0.74 4.73 16.84
CA SER A 71 0.71 4.96 16.71
C SER A 71 0.99 6.22 15.91
N LEU A 72 0.32 6.41 14.77
CA LEU A 72 0.46 7.61 13.93
C LEU A 72 0.01 8.90 14.64
N ALA A 73 -1.01 8.84 15.49
CA ALA A 73 -1.39 9.96 16.35
C ALA A 73 -0.29 10.35 17.35
N LYS A 74 0.65 9.44 17.67
CA LYS A 74 1.81 9.75 18.53
C LYS A 74 3.01 10.26 17.74
N SER A 75 3.37 9.56 16.66
CA SER A 75 4.61 9.79 15.89
C SER A 75 4.45 10.71 14.68
N GLY A 76 3.24 10.82 14.12
CA GLY A 76 2.98 11.48 12.85
C GLY A 76 3.31 10.59 11.64
N TYR A 77 3.16 11.15 10.44
CA TYR A 77 3.67 10.58 9.19
C TYR A 77 4.65 11.55 8.56
N GLU A 78 5.78 11.05 8.06
CA GLU A 78 6.81 11.86 7.44
C GLU A 78 7.34 11.21 6.16
N THR A 79 7.65 12.04 5.17
CA THR A 79 8.27 11.60 3.91
C THR A 79 9.19 12.69 3.35
N TRP A 80 10.15 12.29 2.52
CA TRP A 80 11.17 13.18 1.97
C TRP A 80 11.19 13.13 0.46
N TYR A 81 11.62 14.25 -0.12
CA TYR A 81 11.85 14.42 -1.55
C TYR A 81 10.67 13.99 -2.42
N THR A 82 9.46 14.39 -2.05
CA THR A 82 8.27 14.18 -2.90
C THR A 82 8.43 15.00 -4.16
N GLU A 83 8.47 14.34 -5.32
CA GLU A 83 8.70 15.00 -6.61
C GLU A 83 7.36 15.24 -7.33
N VAL A 84 7.19 16.45 -7.85
CA VAL A 84 6.13 16.79 -8.80
C VAL A 84 6.77 17.18 -10.13
N CYS A 85 6.55 16.36 -11.15
CA CYS A 85 7.04 16.59 -12.50
C CYS A 85 5.93 17.20 -13.37
N CYS A 86 6.21 18.36 -13.94
CA CYS A 86 5.34 19.09 -14.86
C CYS A 86 6.02 19.26 -16.22
N ALA A 87 5.23 19.44 -17.28
CA ALA A 87 5.76 19.82 -18.58
C ALA A 87 4.92 20.93 -19.20
N THR A 88 5.59 21.94 -19.76
CA THR A 88 4.98 23.08 -20.45
C THR A 88 5.49 23.18 -21.89
N ALA A 89 4.83 24.02 -22.71
CA ALA A 89 5.28 24.29 -24.06
C ALA A 89 6.65 24.98 -24.08
N THR A 90 7.39 24.83 -25.18
CA THR A 90 8.65 25.56 -25.37
C THR A 90 8.42 27.07 -25.26
N GLY A 91 9.23 27.75 -24.44
CA GLY A 91 9.09 29.19 -24.16
C GLY A 91 8.18 29.51 -22.97
N ASP A 92 7.38 28.56 -22.48
CA ASP A 92 6.48 28.76 -21.34
C ASP A 92 7.10 28.26 -20.03
N LYS A 93 8.23 28.86 -19.62
CA LYS A 93 8.93 28.46 -18.40
C LYS A 93 8.14 28.91 -17.16
N ILE A 94 7.91 28.00 -16.22
CA ILE A 94 7.39 28.33 -14.90
C ILE A 94 8.58 28.76 -14.03
N GLU A 95 8.45 29.89 -13.34
CA GLU A 95 9.41 30.37 -12.34
C GLU A 95 8.63 30.90 -11.14
N GLY A 96 9.22 30.81 -9.94
CA GLY A 96 8.59 31.35 -8.72
C GLY A 96 7.28 30.66 -8.37
N LEU A 97 7.24 29.34 -8.49
CA LEU A 97 6.14 28.55 -7.93
C LEU A 97 6.31 28.49 -6.41
N GLU A 98 5.30 28.98 -5.70
CA GLU A 98 5.23 28.89 -4.25
C GLU A 98 4.30 27.75 -3.86
N VAL A 99 4.69 27.01 -2.83
CA VAL A 99 3.87 25.96 -2.23
C VAL A 99 3.61 26.38 -0.78
N SER A 100 2.35 26.63 -0.46
CA SER A 100 1.89 26.81 0.91
C SER A 100 1.15 25.56 1.38
N ALA A 101 0.97 25.45 2.69
CA ALA A 101 0.28 24.33 3.29
C ALA A 101 -0.48 24.77 4.54
N ASP A 102 -1.68 24.23 4.72
CA ASP A 102 -2.45 24.26 5.96
C ASP A 102 -2.54 22.86 6.57
N GLY A 103 -2.23 22.74 7.86
CA GLY A 103 -2.17 21.46 8.58
C GLY A 103 -1.10 20.46 8.09
N ILE A 104 -0.26 20.83 7.12
CA ILE A 104 0.88 20.03 6.63
C ILE A 104 2.16 20.82 6.85
N ASP A 105 3.12 20.23 7.56
CA ASP A 105 4.42 20.86 7.78
C ASP A 105 5.31 20.65 6.55
N LEU A 106 5.74 21.75 5.93
CA LEU A 106 6.73 21.75 4.85
C LEU A 106 8.07 22.23 5.42
N LEU A 107 8.96 21.28 5.72
CA LEU A 107 10.20 21.55 6.43
C LEU A 107 11.38 21.71 5.45
N PRO A 108 12.29 22.66 5.70
CA PRO A 108 13.41 22.88 4.81
C PRO A 108 14.56 21.93 5.09
N ILE A 109 15.33 21.60 4.04
CA ILE A 109 16.61 20.90 4.17
C ILE A 109 17.74 21.91 4.03
N ASP A 110 18.69 21.87 4.96
CA ASP A 110 19.93 22.63 4.91
C ASP A 110 20.94 21.93 3.97
N TYR A 111 21.40 22.66 2.97
CA TYR A 111 22.42 22.22 2.01
C TYR A 111 23.83 22.73 2.38
N GLY A 112 23.97 23.34 3.55
CA GLY A 112 25.16 24.06 3.97
C GLY A 112 25.21 25.48 3.40
N PHE A 113 26.21 26.25 3.86
CA PHE A 113 26.48 27.62 3.39
C PHE A 113 25.30 28.60 3.54
N GLY A 114 24.43 28.36 4.52
CA GLY A 114 23.25 29.20 4.78
C GLY A 114 22.10 29.00 3.80
N VAL A 115 22.14 27.96 2.96
CA VAL A 115 21.08 27.65 2.00
C VAL A 115 20.16 26.57 2.56
N SER A 116 18.98 26.99 3.00
CA SER A 116 17.90 26.10 3.43
C SER A 116 16.71 26.23 2.47
N LYS A 117 16.18 25.11 1.98
CA LYS A 117 15.05 25.12 1.04
C LYS A 117 13.97 24.13 1.44
N THR A 118 12.72 24.59 1.46
CA THR A 118 11.53 23.74 1.59
C THR A 118 11.19 23.08 0.25
N ILE A 119 11.25 23.85 -0.83
CA ILE A 119 11.02 23.38 -2.20
C ILE A 119 12.30 23.57 -3.02
N LYS A 120 12.70 22.53 -3.74
CA LYS A 120 13.76 22.60 -4.74
C LYS A 120 13.14 22.53 -6.13
N GLU A 121 13.49 23.48 -6.98
CA GLU A 121 13.06 23.52 -8.37
C GLU A 121 14.21 23.11 -9.31
N LYS A 122 13.89 22.31 -10.33
CA LYS A 122 14.79 21.98 -11.43
C LYS A 122 14.04 22.09 -12.75
N THR A 123 14.62 22.82 -13.71
CA THR A 123 14.07 22.94 -15.06
C THR A 123 15.00 22.31 -16.08
N SER A 124 14.44 21.66 -17.10
CA SER A 124 15.19 21.13 -18.26
C SER A 124 14.45 21.45 -19.56
N THR A 125 15.07 22.26 -20.41
CA THR A 125 14.52 22.61 -21.73
C THR A 125 14.82 21.51 -22.74
N LEU A 126 13.78 20.99 -23.39
CA LEU A 126 13.87 20.01 -24.47
C LEU A 126 13.37 20.64 -25.79
N LYS A 127 13.57 19.94 -26.91
CA LYS A 127 13.16 20.42 -28.25
C LYS A 127 11.67 20.77 -28.34
N ARG A 128 10.80 20.05 -27.62
CA ARG A 128 9.33 20.14 -27.75
C ARG A 128 8.61 20.59 -26.47
N GLN A 129 9.31 20.69 -25.35
CA GLN A 129 8.71 21.00 -24.06
C GLN A 129 9.77 21.51 -23.08
N ILE A 130 9.33 22.13 -22.00
CA ILE A 130 10.16 22.39 -20.82
C ILE A 130 9.67 21.49 -19.69
N ASN A 131 10.57 20.69 -19.13
CA ASN A 131 10.28 19.88 -17.96
C ASN A 131 10.61 20.65 -16.69
N HIS A 132 9.70 20.64 -15.73
CA HIS A 132 9.87 21.22 -14.40
C HIS A 132 9.73 20.11 -13.36
N THR A 133 10.64 20.07 -12.40
CA THR A 133 10.58 19.16 -11.25
C THR A 133 10.60 20.01 -9.99
N TYR A 134 9.54 19.91 -9.21
CA TYR A 134 9.42 20.50 -7.89
C TYR A 134 9.59 19.39 -6.85
N THR A 135 10.62 19.50 -6.02
CA THR A 135 10.87 18.55 -4.93
C THR A 135 10.47 19.21 -3.62
N ILE A 136 9.43 18.68 -2.99
CA ILE A 136 9.09 18.99 -1.59
C ILE A 136 10.07 18.20 -0.72
N ASN A 137 10.97 18.91 -0.05
CA ASN A 137 12.13 18.29 0.58
C ASN A 137 11.76 17.42 1.78
N HIS A 138 10.88 17.91 2.66
CA HIS A 138 10.37 17.16 3.80
C HIS A 138 8.92 17.59 4.07
N LEU A 139 8.03 16.60 4.09
CA LEU A 139 6.62 16.76 4.37
C LEU A 139 6.27 15.96 5.62
N ARG A 140 5.62 16.60 6.59
CA ARG A 140 5.12 15.95 7.81
C ARG A 140 3.64 16.23 8.01
N LEU A 141 2.89 15.17 8.32
CA LEU A 141 1.49 15.22 8.73
C LEU A 141 1.42 15.13 10.26
N GLY A 142 0.72 16.09 10.85
CA GLY A 142 0.61 16.24 12.30
C GLY A 142 -0.35 15.25 12.97
N LYS A 143 -0.23 15.16 14.30
CA LYS A 143 -0.98 14.24 15.16
C LYS A 143 -2.50 14.42 15.09
N GLY A 144 -2.96 15.68 15.07
CA GLY A 144 -4.39 16.02 15.04
C GLY A 144 -5.13 15.43 13.85
N LEU A 145 -4.46 15.28 12.69
CA LEU A 145 -5.04 14.64 11.51
C LEU A 145 -5.44 13.18 11.81
N PHE A 146 -4.57 12.43 12.49
CA PHE A 146 -4.80 11.00 12.78
C PHE A 146 -5.82 10.79 13.90
N GLU A 147 -5.89 11.72 14.86
CA GLU A 147 -6.96 11.78 15.86
C GLU A 147 -8.31 11.99 15.18
N GLU A 148 -8.42 12.95 14.27
CA GLU A 148 -9.67 13.24 13.54
C GLU A 148 -10.11 12.07 12.63
N ILE A 149 -9.17 11.41 11.95
CA ILE A 149 -9.46 10.19 11.19
C ILE A 149 -9.99 9.08 12.12
N SER A 150 -9.37 8.90 13.29
CA SER A 150 -9.80 7.91 14.28
C SER A 150 -11.22 8.20 14.78
N ASP A 151 -11.51 9.45 15.14
CA ASP A 151 -12.84 9.89 15.59
C ASP A 151 -13.89 9.71 14.49
N THR A 152 -13.54 10.00 13.24
CA THR A 152 -14.42 9.78 12.08
C THR A 152 -14.77 8.30 11.90
N LEU A 153 -13.79 7.41 12.07
CA LEU A 153 -14.01 5.96 11.97
C LEU A 153 -14.83 5.43 13.16
N LEU A 154 -14.56 5.89 14.37
CA LEU A 154 -15.29 5.47 15.58
C LEU A 154 -16.73 5.99 15.61
N SER A 155 -16.99 7.15 15.03
CA SER A 155 -18.33 7.73 14.90
C SER A 155 -19.12 7.19 13.70
N SER A 156 -18.46 6.49 12.78
CA SER A 156 -19.10 5.84 11.64
C SER A 156 -20.05 4.73 12.09
N LYS A 157 -21.26 4.70 11.53
CA LYS A 157 -22.20 3.57 11.69
C LYS A 157 -21.75 2.31 10.94
N THR A 158 -20.79 2.45 10.03
CA THR A 158 -20.27 1.35 9.21
C THR A 158 -18.97 0.86 9.82
N ALA A 159 -18.96 -0.39 10.27
CA ALA A 159 -17.72 -1.04 10.72
C ALA A 159 -16.76 -1.25 9.54
N LEU A 160 -15.45 -1.19 9.84
CA LEU A 160 -14.42 -1.56 8.88
C LEU A 160 -14.60 -3.03 8.45
N PRO A 161 -14.55 -3.33 7.13
CA PRO A 161 -14.71 -4.71 6.66
C PRO A 161 -13.58 -5.62 7.14
N GLN A 162 -12.39 -5.07 7.36
CA GLN A 162 -11.29 -5.70 8.06
C GLN A 162 -10.68 -4.66 9.02
N PRO A 163 -10.89 -4.78 10.35
CA PRO A 163 -10.30 -3.87 11.31
C PRO A 163 -8.83 -4.20 11.67
N LEU A 164 -8.31 -5.33 11.22
CA LEU A 164 -6.95 -5.79 11.56
C LEU A 164 -5.95 -5.52 10.43
N ILE A 165 -4.78 -5.01 10.78
CA ILE A 165 -3.61 -4.96 9.90
C ILE A 165 -2.55 -5.94 10.40
N ALA A 166 -1.88 -6.62 9.49
CA ALA A 166 -0.79 -7.52 9.86
C ALA A 166 0.43 -6.73 10.29
N ASN A 167 0.98 -7.01 11.47
CA ASN A 167 2.18 -6.39 11.99
C ASN A 167 3.16 -7.48 12.43
N PHE A 168 4.01 -7.94 11.52
CA PHE A 168 4.92 -9.06 11.82
C PHE A 168 6.17 -8.67 12.63
N THR A 169 6.37 -7.37 12.85
CA THR A 169 7.48 -6.80 13.61
C THR A 169 6.94 -5.73 14.57
N PRO A 170 6.13 -6.13 15.56
CA PRO A 170 5.49 -5.20 16.45
C PRO A 170 6.44 -4.65 17.52
N GLY A 171 7.35 -3.77 17.12
CA GLY A 171 8.39 -3.22 17.96
C GLY A 171 9.60 -2.77 17.15
N PRO A 172 10.76 -2.53 17.80
CA PRO A 172 12.00 -2.41 17.05
C PRO A 172 12.21 -3.68 16.22
N ASP A 173 12.83 -3.55 15.04
CA ASP A 173 13.13 -4.68 14.16
C ASP A 173 14.22 -5.57 14.78
N ILE A 174 13.82 -6.39 15.76
CA ILE A 174 14.71 -7.29 16.49
C ILE A 174 14.95 -8.51 15.62
N MET A 175 16.16 -8.59 15.07
CA MET A 175 16.59 -9.70 14.23
C MET A 175 16.28 -11.06 14.87
N GLY A 176 15.62 -11.94 14.12
CA GLY A 176 15.29 -13.31 14.56
C GLY A 176 14.12 -13.42 15.55
N ASN A 177 13.34 -12.35 15.76
CA ASN A 177 12.19 -12.33 16.67
C ASN A 177 10.92 -11.80 15.98
N ARG A 178 10.72 -12.18 14.71
CA ARG A 178 9.48 -11.89 13.99
C ARG A 178 8.34 -12.71 14.59
N VAL A 179 7.13 -12.15 14.57
CA VAL A 179 5.93 -12.78 15.14
C VAL A 179 4.79 -12.72 14.13
N VAL A 180 3.73 -13.52 14.34
CA VAL A 180 2.51 -13.49 13.54
C VAL A 180 1.45 -12.69 14.30
N SER A 181 1.49 -11.37 14.17
CA SER A 181 0.61 -10.46 14.91
C SER A 181 -0.27 -9.58 14.02
N TYR A 182 -1.38 -9.14 14.60
CA TYR A 182 -2.37 -8.30 13.97
C TYR A 182 -2.77 -7.19 14.93
N ASP A 183 -2.66 -5.95 14.49
CA ASP A 183 -3.06 -4.78 15.28
C ASP A 183 -4.37 -4.23 14.73
N ASP A 184 -5.26 -3.82 15.63
CA ASP A 184 -6.46 -3.08 15.25
C ASP A 184 -6.09 -1.70 14.67
N ILE A 185 -6.67 -1.35 13.52
CA ILE A 185 -6.36 -0.15 12.74
C ILE A 185 -6.49 1.12 13.58
N VAL A 186 -7.49 1.19 14.46
CA VAL A 186 -7.84 2.40 15.20
C VAL A 186 -7.22 2.36 16.59
N THR A 187 -7.54 1.33 17.36
CA THR A 187 -7.19 1.22 18.79
C THR A 187 -5.76 0.75 19.02
N GLY A 188 -5.12 0.16 18.01
CA GLY A 188 -3.81 -0.49 18.12
C GLY A 188 -3.81 -1.72 19.04
N ALA A 189 -4.98 -2.25 19.41
CA ALA A 189 -5.08 -3.46 20.22
C ALA A 189 -4.53 -4.65 19.43
N ARG A 190 -3.57 -5.37 20.02
CA ARG A 190 -2.93 -6.52 19.38
C ARG A 190 -3.74 -7.79 19.57
N THR A 191 -3.84 -8.55 18.49
CA THR A 191 -4.41 -9.90 18.46
C THR A 191 -3.44 -10.84 17.75
N PHE A 192 -3.28 -12.04 18.29
CA PHE A 192 -2.55 -13.13 17.65
C PHE A 192 -3.49 -14.17 17.07
N CYS A 193 -3.03 -14.89 16.04
CA CYS A 193 -3.79 -16.03 15.53
C CYS A 193 -3.52 -17.28 16.37
N GLU A 194 -4.57 -18.01 16.72
CA GLU A 194 -4.48 -19.25 17.50
C GLU A 194 -3.50 -20.26 16.89
N CYS A 195 -3.41 -20.33 15.55
CA CYS A 195 -2.50 -21.25 14.88
C CYS A 195 -1.01 -21.00 15.18
N ALA A 196 -0.64 -19.79 15.60
CA ALA A 196 0.75 -19.40 15.86
C ALA A 196 1.11 -19.48 17.36
N ARG A 197 0.18 -19.91 18.23
CA ARG A 197 0.40 -19.93 19.68
C ARG A 197 1.64 -20.73 20.07
N GLY A 198 1.82 -21.93 19.52
CA GLY A 198 2.99 -22.77 19.81
C GLY A 198 4.31 -22.06 19.49
N PHE A 199 4.41 -21.50 18.28
CA PHE A 199 5.56 -20.69 17.87
C PHE A 199 5.81 -19.49 18.79
N HIS A 200 4.76 -18.74 19.14
CA HIS A 200 4.86 -17.59 20.04
C HIS A 200 5.28 -17.98 21.46
N THR A 201 4.78 -19.08 22.00
CA THR A 201 5.21 -19.62 23.31
C THR A 201 6.70 -19.92 23.30
N THR A 202 7.22 -20.57 22.25
CA THR A 202 8.66 -20.84 22.13
C THR A 202 9.50 -19.55 22.06
N LEU A 203 9.03 -18.52 21.35
CA LEU A 203 9.71 -17.22 21.31
C LEU A 203 9.75 -16.55 22.69
N HIS A 204 8.61 -16.54 23.39
CA HIS A 204 8.48 -16.00 24.73
C HIS A 204 9.40 -16.71 25.72
N ASP A 205 9.38 -18.05 25.74
CA ASP A 205 10.13 -18.85 26.70
C ASP A 205 11.64 -18.68 26.48
N ARG A 206 12.09 -18.68 25.22
CA ARG A 206 13.48 -18.39 24.84
C ARG A 206 13.90 -16.99 25.31
N ALA A 207 13.07 -15.98 25.08
CA ALA A 207 13.37 -14.61 25.48
C ALA A 207 13.46 -14.48 27.01
N THR A 208 12.56 -15.15 27.73
CA THR A 208 12.52 -15.20 29.20
C THR A 208 13.74 -15.91 29.78
N GLU A 209 14.14 -17.04 29.19
CA GLU A 209 15.30 -17.83 29.64
C GLU A 209 16.61 -17.03 29.59
N ILE A 210 16.82 -16.28 28.51
CA ILE A 210 18.05 -15.50 28.33
C ILE A 210 17.97 -14.13 28.98
N MET A 211 16.79 -13.64 29.37
CA MET A 211 16.57 -12.30 29.93
C MET A 211 17.53 -11.95 31.08
N PRO A 212 17.82 -12.83 32.06
CA PRO A 212 18.75 -12.53 33.15
C PRO A 212 20.20 -12.26 32.71
N GLN A 213 20.56 -12.63 31.47
CA GLN A 213 21.89 -12.39 30.90
C GLN A 213 22.03 -10.97 30.33
N TYR A 214 20.96 -10.20 30.27
CA TYR A 214 20.91 -8.87 29.67
C TYR A 214 20.50 -7.80 30.69
N ALA A 215 20.85 -6.55 30.40
CA ALA A 215 20.40 -5.42 31.20
C ALA A 215 18.88 -5.22 31.05
N PRO A 216 18.20 -4.70 32.09
CA PRO A 216 16.79 -4.32 32.00
C PRO A 216 16.53 -3.36 30.82
N GLY A 217 15.39 -3.54 30.14
CA GLY A 217 14.99 -2.83 28.93
C GLY A 217 15.66 -3.32 27.64
N SER A 218 16.50 -4.36 27.71
CA SER A 218 17.13 -4.95 26.52
C SER A 218 16.14 -5.75 25.66
N TRP A 219 16.57 -6.13 24.45
CA TRP A 219 15.75 -6.84 23.48
C TRP A 219 15.02 -8.10 24.01
N PRO A 220 15.55 -8.93 24.93
CA PRO A 220 14.80 -10.10 25.41
C PRO A 220 13.59 -9.71 26.24
N GLU A 221 13.71 -8.67 27.07
CA GLU A 221 12.59 -8.10 27.82
C GLU A 221 11.54 -7.51 26.88
N ILE A 222 11.99 -6.80 25.84
CA ILE A 222 11.09 -6.28 24.80
C ILE A 222 10.33 -7.43 24.12
N VAL A 223 11.00 -8.50 23.71
CA VAL A 223 10.35 -9.66 23.05
C VAL A 223 9.39 -10.38 23.98
N ALA A 224 9.79 -10.66 25.23
CA ALA A 224 8.91 -11.30 26.20
C ALA A 224 7.63 -10.47 26.42
N SER A 225 7.79 -9.15 26.59
CA SER A 225 6.65 -8.24 26.79
C SER A 225 5.69 -8.16 25.61
N MET A 226 6.09 -8.58 24.40
CA MET A 226 5.18 -8.64 23.25
C MET A 226 4.03 -9.64 23.46
N PHE A 227 4.20 -10.58 24.38
CA PHE A 227 3.25 -11.66 24.64
C PHE A 227 2.49 -11.50 25.96
N ASP A 228 2.68 -10.39 26.67
CA ASP A 228 1.94 -10.06 27.90
C ASP A 228 0.52 -9.58 27.59
N ASP A 229 -0.47 -10.07 28.35
CA ASP A 229 -1.89 -9.67 28.25
C ASP A 229 -2.49 -9.72 26.84
N VAL A 230 -2.06 -10.71 26.04
CA VAL A 230 -2.43 -10.80 24.62
C VAL A 230 -3.69 -11.63 24.37
N THR A 231 -4.45 -11.21 23.36
CA THR A 231 -5.64 -11.94 22.89
C THR A 231 -5.28 -12.82 21.70
N TYR A 232 -5.68 -14.09 21.75
CA TYR A 232 -5.62 -14.98 20.59
C TYR A 232 -7.02 -15.18 20.00
N LYS A 233 -7.11 -15.25 18.67
CA LYS A 233 -8.34 -15.58 17.94
C LYS A 233 -8.06 -16.60 16.85
N SER A 234 -8.97 -17.53 16.66
CA SER A 234 -8.88 -18.53 15.59
C SER A 234 -9.17 -17.91 14.23
N GLY A 235 -8.49 -18.40 13.19
CA GLY A 235 -8.88 -18.12 11.81
C GLY A 235 -8.54 -16.71 11.30
N ILE A 236 -7.81 -15.89 12.06
CA ILE A 236 -7.59 -14.49 11.67
C ILE A 236 -6.40 -14.29 10.71
N CYS A 237 -5.40 -15.18 10.72
CA CYS A 237 -4.19 -14.92 9.93
C CYS A 237 -4.36 -15.23 8.44
N HIS A 238 -3.44 -14.70 7.62
CA HIS A 238 -3.43 -14.96 6.18
C HIS A 238 -3.44 -16.46 5.86
N LEU A 239 -2.62 -17.26 6.54
CA LEU A 239 -2.55 -18.70 6.29
C LEU A 239 -3.86 -19.40 6.65
N CYS A 240 -4.48 -19.07 7.78
CA CYS A 240 -5.76 -19.66 8.17
C CYS A 240 -6.87 -19.29 7.19
N ILE A 241 -7.01 -18.00 6.86
CA ILE A 241 -8.00 -17.53 5.89
C ILE A 241 -7.74 -18.18 4.53
N ALA A 242 -6.48 -18.26 4.08
CA ALA A 242 -6.16 -18.86 2.80
C ALA A 242 -6.45 -20.37 2.75
N LYS A 243 -6.16 -21.10 3.83
CA LYS A 243 -6.46 -22.54 3.94
C LYS A 243 -7.96 -22.82 3.99
N GLU A 244 -8.73 -21.96 4.64
CA GLU A 244 -10.17 -22.15 4.83
C GLU A 244 -11.00 -21.62 3.65
N LYS A 245 -10.66 -20.44 3.14
CA LYS A 245 -11.47 -19.65 2.20
C LYS A 245 -10.75 -19.33 0.89
N GLY A 246 -9.48 -19.70 0.76
CA GLY A 246 -8.63 -19.41 -0.40
C GLY A 246 -7.80 -18.14 -0.27
N ALA A 247 -6.66 -18.10 -0.97
CA ALA A 247 -5.70 -17.00 -0.93
C ALA A 247 -6.29 -15.62 -1.31
N GLU A 248 -7.29 -15.60 -2.19
CA GLU A 248 -7.96 -14.36 -2.58
C GLU A 248 -8.71 -13.72 -1.42
N GLU A 249 -9.30 -14.53 -0.54
CA GLU A 249 -9.98 -14.01 0.64
C GLU A 249 -8.97 -13.42 1.62
N ALA A 250 -7.80 -14.04 1.79
CA ALA A 250 -6.73 -13.47 2.60
C ALA A 250 -6.28 -12.10 2.07
N VAL A 251 -6.19 -11.94 0.75
CA VAL A 251 -5.88 -10.64 0.12
C VAL A 251 -7.02 -9.65 0.26
N ARG A 252 -8.28 -10.07 0.18
CA ARG A 252 -9.41 -9.17 0.46
C ARG A 252 -9.36 -8.61 1.87
N TYR A 253 -8.86 -9.38 2.83
CA TYR A 253 -8.72 -8.92 4.21
C TYR A 253 -7.48 -8.01 4.34
N TYR A 254 -6.29 -8.48 3.93
CA TYR A 254 -5.02 -7.83 4.29
C TYR A 254 -4.25 -7.18 3.13
N GLY A 255 -4.82 -7.21 1.93
CA GLY A 255 -4.24 -6.65 0.72
C GLY A 255 -3.03 -7.45 0.25
N ILE A 256 -2.26 -6.84 -0.65
CA ILE A 256 -1.07 -7.45 -1.24
C ILE A 256 0.21 -7.20 -0.43
N SER A 257 0.10 -6.48 0.69
CA SER A 257 1.24 -6.09 1.54
C SER A 257 2.06 -7.30 2.05
N ILE A 258 1.43 -8.48 2.12
CA ILE A 258 2.07 -9.73 2.53
C ILE A 258 3.20 -10.19 1.59
N GLU A 259 3.22 -9.72 0.32
CA GLU A 259 4.27 -10.05 -0.67
C GLU A 259 5.69 -9.80 -0.16
N THR A 260 5.87 -8.74 0.63
CA THR A 260 7.19 -8.31 1.12
C THR A 260 7.46 -8.72 2.57
N TYR A 261 6.41 -9.12 3.31
CA TYR A 261 6.48 -9.28 4.78
C TYR A 261 5.90 -10.61 5.30
N PHE A 262 5.92 -11.68 4.51
CA PHE A 262 5.61 -13.04 4.98
C PHE A 262 6.69 -13.81 5.80
N PRO A 263 7.91 -13.31 6.09
CA PRO A 263 8.88 -14.10 6.85
C PRO A 263 8.45 -14.54 8.25
N GLY A 264 7.55 -13.83 8.92
CA GLY A 264 6.98 -14.29 10.19
C GLY A 264 6.24 -15.63 10.04
N PHE A 265 5.57 -15.86 8.91
CA PHE A 265 4.97 -17.16 8.59
C PHE A 265 6.01 -18.22 8.23
N MET A 266 7.12 -17.84 7.60
CA MET A 266 8.20 -18.79 7.35
C MET A 266 8.79 -19.28 8.69
N ASP A 267 9.07 -18.37 9.61
CA ASP A 267 9.60 -18.71 10.95
C ASP A 267 8.63 -19.63 11.70
N GLN A 268 7.34 -19.30 11.66
CA GLN A 268 6.31 -20.16 12.21
C GLN A 268 6.33 -21.56 11.58
N ILE A 269 6.38 -21.70 10.25
CA ILE A 269 6.34 -23.01 9.59
C ILE A 269 7.62 -23.81 9.85
N VAL A 270 8.78 -23.16 9.87
CA VAL A 270 10.05 -23.80 10.25
C VAL A 270 9.94 -24.37 11.67
N HIS A 271 9.39 -23.60 12.60
CA HIS A 271 9.15 -24.05 13.97
C HIS A 271 8.14 -25.21 14.03
N ASP A 272 6.95 -25.03 13.46
CA ASP A 272 5.82 -25.95 13.61
C ASP A 272 6.05 -27.30 12.91
N LEU A 273 6.76 -27.30 11.77
CA LEU A 273 6.97 -28.50 10.95
C LEU A 273 8.41 -29.05 11.01
N GLY A 274 9.36 -28.32 11.59
CA GLY A 274 10.77 -28.74 11.64
C GLY A 274 11.44 -28.81 10.26
N VAL A 275 10.99 -28.01 9.30
CA VAL A 275 11.49 -28.00 7.91
C VAL A 275 12.51 -26.88 7.68
N ASP A 276 13.31 -26.99 6.62
CA ASP A 276 14.22 -25.92 6.22
C ASP A 276 13.48 -24.67 5.66
N GLU A 277 14.14 -23.52 5.67
CA GLU A 277 13.56 -22.25 5.20
C GLU A 277 13.08 -22.27 3.74
N LYS A 278 13.76 -23.02 2.85
CA LYS A 278 13.39 -23.10 1.44
C LYS A 278 12.08 -23.89 1.28
N THR A 279 11.90 -24.92 2.08
CA THR A 279 10.66 -25.71 2.15
C THR A 279 9.53 -24.87 2.76
N ALA A 280 9.75 -24.22 3.90
CA ALA A 280 8.77 -23.33 4.52
C ALA A 280 8.33 -22.19 3.57
N ARG A 281 9.29 -21.57 2.88
CA ARG A 281 9.02 -20.54 1.88
C ARG A 281 8.11 -21.03 0.75
N ARG A 282 8.39 -22.23 0.23
CA ARG A 282 7.57 -22.83 -0.84
C ARG A 282 6.14 -23.06 -0.39
N GLU A 283 5.97 -23.53 0.85
CA GLU A 283 4.67 -23.77 1.45
C GLU A 283 3.87 -22.47 1.63
N VAL A 284 4.48 -21.41 2.20
CA VAL A 284 3.81 -20.09 2.31
C VAL A 284 3.42 -19.56 0.93
N MET A 285 4.36 -19.59 -0.03
CA MET A 285 4.09 -19.12 -1.39
C MET A 285 2.96 -19.89 -2.06
N HIS A 286 2.87 -21.19 -1.82
CA HIS A 286 1.81 -22.05 -2.34
C HIS A 286 0.45 -21.72 -1.71
N ILE A 287 0.37 -21.70 -0.38
CA ILE A 287 -0.88 -21.43 0.36
C ILE A 287 -1.43 -20.04 0.03
N LEU A 288 -0.57 -19.03 -0.01
CA LEU A 288 -0.94 -17.64 -0.27
C LEU A 288 -0.98 -17.28 -1.76
N ASN A 289 -0.72 -18.24 -2.64
CA ASN A 289 -0.66 -18.03 -4.09
C ASN A 289 0.25 -16.84 -4.51
N LEU A 290 1.38 -16.63 -3.82
CA LEU A 290 2.33 -15.51 -4.01
C LEU A 290 2.93 -15.42 -5.42
N ASN A 291 2.90 -16.51 -6.19
CA ASN A 291 3.36 -16.51 -7.58
C ASN A 291 2.50 -15.62 -8.50
N ARG A 292 1.19 -15.51 -8.24
CA ARG A 292 0.30 -14.56 -8.94
C ARG A 292 0.79 -13.13 -8.73
N TRP A 293 1.14 -12.80 -7.50
CA TRP A 293 1.49 -11.47 -7.05
C TRP A 293 2.83 -10.98 -7.59
N VAL A 294 3.85 -11.86 -7.64
CA VAL A 294 5.11 -11.59 -8.35
C VAL A 294 4.87 -11.20 -9.80
N ARG A 295 3.88 -11.82 -10.45
CA ARG A 295 3.49 -11.51 -11.83
C ARG A 295 2.77 -10.17 -11.93
N GLU A 296 1.89 -9.84 -10.98
CA GLU A 296 1.23 -8.52 -10.92
C GLU A 296 2.24 -7.38 -10.72
N SER A 297 3.18 -7.54 -9.79
CA SER A 297 4.28 -6.59 -9.59
C SER A 297 5.14 -6.43 -10.85
N ALA A 298 5.43 -7.53 -11.56
CA ALA A 298 6.13 -7.48 -12.86
C ALA A 298 5.29 -6.75 -13.93
N LEU A 299 3.99 -7.01 -13.99
CA LEU A 299 3.07 -6.34 -14.91
C LEU A 299 3.06 -4.84 -14.65
N TYR A 300 2.90 -4.41 -13.40
CA TYR A 300 2.94 -3.00 -13.01
C TYR A 300 4.23 -2.30 -13.44
N GLY A 301 5.38 -2.95 -13.23
CA GLY A 301 6.68 -2.43 -13.70
C GLY A 301 6.69 -2.18 -15.21
N VAL A 302 6.22 -3.16 -15.99
CA VAL A 302 6.12 -3.04 -17.46
C VAL A 302 5.15 -1.93 -17.88
N ILE A 303 3.99 -1.80 -17.21
CA ILE A 303 3.02 -0.73 -17.51
C ILE A 303 3.61 0.65 -17.24
N ARG A 304 4.30 0.85 -16.11
CA ARG A 304 4.98 2.12 -15.81
C ARG A 304 6.03 2.48 -16.84
N GLU A 305 6.74 1.50 -17.39
CA GLU A 305 7.70 1.74 -18.46
C GLU A 305 7.04 2.06 -19.81
N LEU A 306 5.90 1.46 -20.11
CA LEU A 306 5.17 1.67 -21.37
C LEU A 306 4.42 3.00 -21.39
N PHE A 307 3.96 3.47 -20.23
CA PHE A 307 3.23 4.72 -20.08
C PHE A 307 4.01 5.71 -19.19
N PRO A 308 5.20 6.15 -19.60
CA PRO A 308 6.03 7.02 -18.79
C PRO A 308 5.39 8.40 -18.56
N ASP A 309 4.42 8.79 -19.38
CA ASP A 309 3.74 10.09 -19.32
C ASP A 309 2.33 10.03 -18.70
N GLN A 310 1.85 8.84 -18.32
CA GLN A 310 0.54 8.66 -17.69
C GLN A 310 0.67 8.42 -16.19
N ARG A 311 -0.40 8.69 -15.47
CA ARG A 311 -0.53 8.27 -14.07
C ARG A 311 -0.91 6.79 -14.06
N VAL A 312 -0.17 5.99 -13.29
CA VAL A 312 -0.37 4.54 -13.18
C VAL A 312 -0.60 4.22 -11.72
N LEU A 313 -1.88 4.10 -11.35
CA LEU A 313 -2.33 3.80 -10.00
C LEU A 313 -2.37 2.29 -9.79
N ARG A 314 -1.89 1.81 -8.64
CA ARG A 314 -1.95 0.40 -8.24
C ARG A 314 -3.05 0.19 -7.23
N GLU A 315 -3.80 -0.91 -7.36
CA GLU A 315 -4.90 -1.27 -6.45
C GLU A 315 -5.91 -0.11 -6.25
N ALA A 316 -6.22 0.59 -7.34
CA ALA A 316 -7.04 1.77 -7.33
C ALA A 316 -8.49 1.44 -6.96
N SER A 317 -9.11 2.25 -6.11
CA SER A 317 -10.52 2.14 -5.71
C SER A 317 -11.25 3.45 -5.99
N PRO A 318 -11.58 3.77 -7.26
CA PRO A 318 -12.35 4.98 -7.57
C PRO A 318 -13.71 4.98 -6.85
N ASP A 319 -14.24 6.16 -6.51
CA ASP A 319 -15.48 6.28 -5.71
C ASP A 319 -16.66 5.47 -6.28
N TRP A 320 -16.79 5.42 -7.61
CA TRP A 320 -17.85 4.67 -8.31
C TRP A 320 -17.69 3.15 -8.26
N LEU A 321 -16.53 2.65 -7.86
CA LEU A 321 -16.22 1.22 -7.77
C LEU A 321 -16.59 0.62 -6.39
N GLY A 322 -16.93 1.49 -5.43
CA GLY A 322 -17.28 1.09 -4.07
C GLY A 322 -16.08 0.47 -3.34
N ARG A 323 -16.28 -0.71 -2.74
CA ARG A 323 -15.26 -1.42 -1.93
C ARG A 323 -14.38 -2.38 -2.74
N MET A 324 -14.41 -2.31 -4.06
CA MET A 324 -13.60 -3.16 -4.93
C MET A 324 -12.39 -2.39 -5.44
N ARG A 325 -11.32 -3.11 -5.80
CA ARG A 325 -10.08 -2.53 -6.32
C ARG A 325 -9.82 -2.98 -7.75
N ILE A 326 -9.18 -2.10 -8.52
CA ILE A 326 -8.59 -2.39 -9.83
C ILE A 326 -7.08 -2.58 -9.64
N ASP A 327 -6.52 -3.67 -10.15
CA ASP A 327 -5.09 -4.00 -9.95
C ASP A 327 -4.18 -2.88 -10.46
N ILE A 328 -4.40 -2.41 -11.70
CA ILE A 328 -3.69 -1.27 -12.28
C ILE A 328 -4.68 -0.38 -13.04
N PHE A 329 -4.73 0.91 -12.69
CA PHE A 329 -5.63 1.88 -13.31
C PHE A 329 -4.87 3.09 -13.87
N LEU A 330 -5.19 3.45 -15.11
CA LEU A 330 -4.70 4.64 -15.80
C LEU A 330 -5.91 5.56 -16.05
N PRO A 331 -6.20 6.49 -15.12
CA PRO A 331 -7.42 7.29 -15.16
C PRO A 331 -7.58 8.10 -16.45
N GLU A 332 -6.49 8.69 -16.94
CA GLU A 332 -6.48 9.60 -18.08
C GLU A 332 -6.78 8.86 -19.40
N LEU A 333 -6.43 7.58 -19.47
CA LEU A 333 -6.75 6.71 -20.59
C LEU A 333 -8.08 5.97 -20.42
N LYS A 334 -8.74 6.14 -19.27
CA LYS A 334 -9.87 5.32 -18.81
C LYS A 334 -9.59 3.84 -19.01
N LEU A 335 -8.41 3.39 -18.58
CA LEU A 335 -7.91 2.04 -18.79
C LEU A 335 -7.67 1.35 -17.45
N ALA A 336 -8.36 0.24 -17.23
CA ALA A 336 -8.12 -0.71 -16.16
C ALA A 336 -7.40 -1.94 -16.72
N ILE A 337 -6.39 -2.43 -16.01
CA ILE A 337 -5.66 -3.65 -16.33
C ILE A 337 -5.77 -4.57 -15.12
N GLU A 338 -6.31 -5.77 -15.34
CA GLU A 338 -6.59 -6.76 -14.30
C GLU A 338 -5.79 -8.04 -14.59
N HIS A 339 -5.15 -8.60 -13.57
CA HIS A 339 -4.44 -9.87 -13.68
C HIS A 339 -5.38 -11.02 -13.27
N GLN A 340 -5.75 -11.85 -14.25
CA GLN A 340 -6.69 -12.95 -14.10
C GLN A 340 -5.94 -14.24 -13.74
N GLY A 341 -6.08 -14.70 -12.49
CA GLY A 341 -5.56 -15.99 -12.03
C GLY A 341 -6.20 -17.22 -12.71
N GLU A 342 -5.63 -18.42 -12.51
CA GLU A 342 -6.14 -19.67 -13.10
C GLU A 342 -7.55 -20.05 -12.61
N GLN A 343 -7.87 -19.69 -11.36
CA GLN A 343 -9.16 -19.89 -10.71
C GLN A 343 -10.33 -19.10 -11.34
N HIS A 344 -10.05 -18.10 -12.19
CA HIS A 344 -11.10 -17.41 -12.96
C HIS A 344 -11.62 -18.27 -14.12
N TYR A 345 -10.89 -19.33 -14.48
CA TYR A 345 -11.22 -20.19 -15.62
C TYR A 345 -11.69 -21.58 -15.20
N ARG A 346 -11.32 -22.05 -14.00
CA ARG A 346 -11.69 -23.37 -13.49
C ARG A 346 -11.86 -23.36 -11.97
N PRO A 347 -12.82 -24.13 -11.42
CA PRO A 347 -12.88 -24.38 -9.99
C PRO A 347 -11.65 -25.18 -9.57
N ILE A 348 -10.93 -24.69 -8.57
CA ILE A 348 -9.75 -25.35 -8.04
C ILE A 348 -10.12 -25.87 -6.65
N PRO A 349 -10.03 -27.19 -6.39
CA PRO A 349 -10.46 -27.79 -5.11
C PRO A 349 -9.79 -27.18 -3.87
N MET A 350 -8.53 -26.73 -4.00
CA MET A 350 -7.77 -26.07 -2.96
C MET A 350 -8.28 -24.65 -2.61
N PHE A 351 -9.18 -24.08 -3.41
CA PHE A 351 -9.73 -22.73 -3.26
C PHE A 351 -11.25 -22.73 -3.00
N GLY A 352 -11.79 -23.76 -2.34
CA GLY A 352 -13.21 -23.79 -1.93
C GLY A 352 -14.19 -24.26 -3.02
N GLY A 353 -13.68 -24.87 -4.11
CA GLY A 353 -14.50 -25.53 -5.12
C GLY A 353 -15.43 -24.59 -5.89
N GLU A 354 -16.65 -25.05 -6.19
CA GLU A 354 -17.61 -24.32 -7.04
C GLU A 354 -18.20 -23.07 -6.39
N GLU A 355 -18.41 -23.07 -5.07
CA GLU A 355 -19.03 -21.93 -4.37
C GLU A 355 -18.11 -20.69 -4.34
N ALA A 356 -16.81 -20.90 -4.13
CA ALA A 356 -15.83 -19.83 -4.18
C ALA A 356 -15.69 -19.29 -5.62
N HIS A 357 -15.72 -20.17 -6.61
CA HIS A 357 -15.69 -19.79 -8.03
C HIS A 357 -16.92 -18.93 -8.40
N ALA A 358 -18.12 -19.29 -7.94
CA ALA A 358 -19.34 -18.51 -8.19
C ALA A 358 -19.25 -17.08 -7.63
N ARG A 359 -18.75 -16.91 -6.39
CA ARG A 359 -18.56 -15.58 -5.78
C ARG A 359 -17.53 -14.71 -6.53
N VAL A 360 -16.46 -15.32 -7.03
CA VAL A 360 -15.45 -14.63 -7.86
C VAL A 360 -16.06 -14.17 -9.17
N VAL A 361 -16.84 -15.02 -9.84
CA VAL A 361 -17.52 -14.70 -11.11
C VAL A 361 -18.53 -13.56 -10.92
N GLU A 362 -19.35 -13.59 -9.86
CA GLU A 362 -20.30 -12.52 -9.57
C GLU A 362 -19.60 -11.17 -9.35
N ARG A 363 -18.52 -11.16 -8.57
CA ARG A 363 -17.74 -9.95 -8.29
C ARG A 363 -17.10 -9.39 -9.56
N ASP A 364 -16.47 -10.25 -10.37
CA ASP A 364 -15.83 -9.82 -11.61
C ASP A 364 -16.85 -9.26 -12.61
N THR A 365 -18.05 -9.85 -12.64
CA THR A 365 -19.16 -9.35 -13.46
C THR A 365 -19.61 -7.96 -13.00
N LEU A 366 -19.79 -7.77 -11.69
CA LEU A 366 -20.14 -6.46 -11.12
C LEU A 366 -19.03 -5.42 -11.39
N LYS A 367 -17.76 -5.78 -11.18
CA LYS A 367 -16.61 -4.92 -11.43
C LYS A 367 -16.58 -4.45 -12.90
N ARG A 368 -16.74 -5.37 -13.85
CA ARG A 368 -16.80 -5.05 -15.28
C ARG A 368 -17.96 -4.13 -15.64
N LYS A 369 -19.13 -4.38 -15.05
CA LYS A 369 -20.31 -3.53 -15.25
C LYS A 369 -20.03 -2.10 -14.80
N LEU A 370 -19.51 -1.91 -13.59
CA LEU A 370 -19.17 -0.58 -13.05
C LEU A 370 -18.11 0.14 -13.88
N CYS A 371 -17.06 -0.59 -14.33
CA CYS A 371 -16.07 -0.03 -15.24
C CYS A 371 -16.71 0.45 -16.55
N LEU A 372 -17.58 -0.37 -17.16
CA LEU A 372 -18.27 -0.03 -18.40
C LEU A 372 -19.17 1.21 -18.24
N GLU A 373 -19.95 1.27 -17.16
CA GLU A 373 -20.82 2.40 -16.84
C GLU A 373 -20.05 3.72 -16.67
N ASN A 374 -18.79 3.65 -16.23
CA ASN A 374 -17.89 4.80 -16.10
C ASN A 374 -17.00 5.04 -17.33
N GLY A 375 -17.22 4.30 -18.42
CA GLY A 375 -16.46 4.41 -19.66
C GLY A 375 -15.00 3.94 -19.55
N VAL A 376 -14.71 3.06 -18.59
CA VAL A 376 -13.39 2.46 -18.37
C VAL A 376 -13.27 1.17 -19.18
N SER A 377 -12.27 1.11 -20.06
CA SER A 377 -11.88 -0.09 -20.79
C SER A 377 -11.10 -1.03 -19.86
N VAL A 378 -11.51 -2.29 -19.78
CA VAL A 378 -10.83 -3.31 -18.96
C VAL A 378 -10.03 -4.25 -19.87
N ILE A 379 -8.74 -4.41 -19.58
CA ILE A 379 -7.86 -5.36 -20.26
C ILE A 379 -7.41 -6.44 -19.28
N ASP A 380 -7.74 -7.69 -19.60
CA ASP A 380 -7.36 -8.85 -18.81
C ASP A 380 -6.01 -9.42 -19.23
N VAL A 381 -5.14 -9.63 -18.26
CA VAL A 381 -3.86 -10.34 -18.41
C VAL A 381 -3.97 -11.67 -17.69
N ARG A 382 -4.04 -12.77 -18.45
CA ARG A 382 -4.11 -14.13 -17.88
C ARG A 382 -2.84 -14.51 -17.11
N PHE A 383 -3.01 -15.39 -16.13
CA PHE A 383 -1.92 -15.97 -15.32
C PHE A 383 -0.85 -16.70 -16.13
N ASP A 384 -1.15 -17.14 -17.36
CA ASP A 384 -0.22 -17.81 -18.27
C ASP A 384 0.34 -16.86 -19.35
N ALA A 385 -0.11 -15.60 -19.39
CA ALA A 385 0.33 -14.64 -20.40
C ALA A 385 1.79 -14.22 -20.18
N THR A 386 2.55 -14.08 -21.27
CA THR A 386 3.91 -13.56 -21.19
C THR A 386 3.92 -12.09 -20.76
N ILE A 387 4.59 -11.78 -19.63
CA ILE A 387 4.75 -10.42 -19.10
C ILE A 387 6.10 -9.87 -19.56
N THR A 388 6.18 -9.54 -20.85
CA THR A 388 7.31 -8.81 -21.43
C THR A 388 6.83 -7.50 -22.02
N LYS A 389 7.73 -6.51 -22.12
CA LYS A 389 7.43 -5.20 -22.68
C LYS A 389 6.78 -5.28 -24.08
N SER A 390 7.27 -6.17 -24.94
CA SER A 390 6.73 -6.37 -26.29
C SER A 390 5.32 -6.99 -26.29
N ALA A 391 5.09 -8.02 -25.47
CA ALA A 391 3.80 -8.70 -25.39
C ALA A 391 2.70 -7.79 -24.81
N ILE A 392 3.02 -7.04 -23.75
CA ILE A 392 2.08 -6.08 -23.16
C ILE A 392 1.85 -4.89 -24.09
N LYS A 393 2.88 -4.40 -24.79
CA LYS A 393 2.75 -3.37 -25.83
C LYS A 393 1.79 -3.79 -26.94
N GLN A 394 1.85 -5.03 -27.40
CA GLN A 394 0.92 -5.53 -28.42
C GLN A 394 -0.52 -5.54 -27.92
N ARG A 395 -0.76 -5.97 -26.67
CA ARG A 395 -2.11 -5.99 -26.05
C ARG A 395 -2.68 -4.59 -25.87
N LEU A 396 -1.83 -3.63 -25.50
CA LEU A 396 -2.22 -2.26 -25.20
C LEU A 396 -2.05 -1.31 -26.40
N GLY A 397 -1.85 -1.83 -27.61
CA GLY A 397 -1.54 -1.04 -28.79
C GLY A 397 -2.54 0.07 -29.09
N LYS A 398 -3.83 -0.11 -28.73
CA LYS A 398 -4.88 0.92 -28.89
C LYS A 398 -4.69 2.14 -27.99
N PHE A 399 -3.92 2.01 -26.91
CA PHE A 399 -3.69 3.04 -25.90
C PHE A 399 -2.27 3.63 -25.97
N LEU A 400 -1.39 3.02 -26.77
CA LEU A 400 -0.03 3.50 -26.98
C LEU A 400 -0.02 4.41 -28.21
N SER A 401 -0.13 5.71 -27.95
CA SER A 401 0.02 6.78 -28.95
C SER A 401 1.45 6.92 -29.44
#